data_AF-A0A846P996-F1
#
_entry.id   AF-A0A846P996-F1
#
_cell.length_a   1.000
_cell.length_b   1.000
_cell.length_c   1.000
_cell.angle_alpha   90.00
_cell.angle_beta   90.00
_cell.angle_gamma   90.00
#
_symmetry.space_group_name_H-M   'P 1'
#
loop_
_entity.id
_entity.type
_entity.pdbx_description
1 polymer ?
#
loop_
_entity_poly.entity_id
_entity_poly.type
_entity_poly.pdbx_seq_one_letter_code
_entity_poly.pdbx_strand_id
1 'polypeptide(L)'
;MSLRTSFIIVATMLLIFATGPPFVHAQHQGQHQSMQQHQQMTMQNQMTQMHAMMQRMSEMMGRLHQLPQTLGHMMDQHQGQMRNQIHMMQRMSESMGTVAEHMKTNLERCNQMLQDEEMMKNRDMQQEMGRFRGHMDDMANKTDDALQSLEKMTKQLAEEKPSN
;
A
#
# COMPACT_ATOMS: atom_id res chain seq x y z
N MET A 1 67.26 -9.58 -45.33
CA MET A 1 68.45 -9.39 -44.48
C MET A 1 69.36 -8.37 -45.16
N SER A 2 69.23 -7.09 -44.79
CA SER A 2 70.27 -6.03 -44.89
C SER A 2 69.63 -4.70 -44.52
N LEU A 3 69.94 -4.24 -43.30
CA LEU A 3 69.68 -2.88 -42.81
C LEU A 3 70.63 -1.90 -43.51
N ARG A 4 70.09 -0.79 -44.03
CA ARG A 4 70.81 0.50 -44.14
C ARG A 4 69.82 1.65 -43.96
N THR A 5 69.61 2.11 -42.73
CA THR A 5 70.11 3.42 -42.23
C THR A 5 69.98 4.58 -43.21
N SER A 6 69.05 5.49 -42.93
CA SER A 6 69.19 6.92 -43.24
C SER A 6 68.34 7.71 -42.25
N PHE A 7 69.02 8.16 -41.19
CA PHE A 7 68.58 9.24 -40.32
C PHE A 7 69.01 10.56 -40.98
N ILE A 8 68.06 11.44 -41.30
CA ILE A 8 68.34 12.86 -41.46
C ILE A 8 67.46 13.62 -40.48
N ILE A 9 68.15 14.34 -39.62
CA ILE A 9 67.62 15.21 -38.57
C ILE A 9 67.40 16.60 -39.20
N VAL A 10 66.39 17.32 -38.71
CA VAL A 10 66.43 18.75 -38.30
C VAL A 10 65.21 19.57 -38.79
N ALA A 11 64.49 20.04 -37.77
CA ALA A 11 63.72 21.27 -37.63
C ALA A 11 62.55 21.56 -38.59
N THR A 12 61.38 21.80 -38.03
CA THR A 12 60.93 23.19 -37.76
C THR A 12 59.78 23.14 -36.75
N MET A 13 59.99 23.74 -35.58
CA MET A 13 58.95 24.12 -34.64
C MET A 13 58.19 25.31 -35.23
N LEU A 14 56.86 25.21 -35.39
CA LEU A 14 56.02 26.40 -35.46
C LEU A 14 54.66 26.12 -34.82
N LEU A 15 54.54 26.67 -33.62
CA LEU A 15 53.34 26.86 -32.82
C LEU A 15 52.33 27.73 -33.58
N ILE A 16 51.11 27.25 -33.81
CA ILE A 16 49.93 28.11 -33.90
C ILE A 16 48.81 27.52 -33.04
N PHE A 17 48.59 28.20 -31.92
CA PHE A 17 47.38 28.18 -31.13
C PHE A 17 46.18 28.56 -32.02
N ALA A 18 45.22 27.66 -32.16
CA ALA A 18 43.90 27.99 -32.70
C ALA A 18 42.83 27.30 -31.85
N THR A 19 42.50 27.96 -30.73
CA THR A 19 41.14 28.15 -30.21
C THR A 19 40.16 26.98 -30.43
N GLY A 20 40.33 25.91 -29.66
CA GLY A 20 39.24 24.96 -29.40
C GLY A 20 38.33 25.53 -28.31
N PRO A 21 37.00 25.51 -28.45
CA PRO A 21 36.11 25.97 -27.39
C PRO A 21 36.16 24.98 -26.21
N PRO A 22 36.35 25.43 -24.96
CA PRO A 22 36.22 24.58 -23.79
C PRO A 22 34.74 24.42 -23.46
N PHE A 23 34.05 23.51 -24.15
CA PHE A 23 32.72 23.05 -23.72
C PHE A 23 32.82 21.60 -23.25
N VAL A 24 33.41 21.41 -22.08
CA VAL A 24 33.21 20.19 -21.30
C VAL A 24 33.16 20.61 -19.84
N HIS A 25 32.21 20.07 -19.09
CA HIS A 25 32.03 20.15 -17.62
C HIS A 25 31.06 21.23 -17.09
N ALA A 26 29.77 21.13 -17.43
CA ALA A 26 28.69 21.67 -16.58
C ALA A 26 27.35 20.94 -16.81
N GLN A 27 27.34 19.60 -16.79
CA GLN A 27 26.10 18.82 -16.94
C GLN A 27 26.07 17.62 -15.98
N HIS A 28 26.30 17.88 -14.69
CA HIS A 28 26.14 16.85 -13.65
C HIS A 28 25.65 17.38 -12.30
N GLN A 29 25.16 18.63 -12.23
CA GLN A 29 24.72 19.23 -10.96
C GLN A 29 23.19 19.35 -10.82
N GLY A 30 22.42 19.01 -11.86
CA GLY A 30 20.95 19.07 -11.85
C GLY A 30 20.22 17.81 -11.37
N GLN A 31 20.90 16.65 -11.30
CA GLN A 31 20.23 15.37 -10.96
C GLN A 31 19.95 15.18 -9.46
N HIS A 32 20.65 15.87 -8.57
CA HIS A 32 20.44 15.71 -7.13
C HIS A 32 19.21 16.46 -6.60
N GLN A 33 18.81 17.57 -7.24
CA GLN A 33 17.69 18.37 -6.76
C GLN A 33 16.31 17.78 -7.12
N SER A 34 16.21 17.08 -8.26
CA SER A 34 14.97 16.41 -8.66
C SER A 34 14.62 15.19 -7.82
N MET A 35 15.61 14.54 -7.19
CA MET A 35 15.36 13.30 -6.44
C MET A 35 14.67 13.56 -5.09
N GLN A 36 14.97 14.67 -4.41
CA GLN A 36 14.31 15.03 -3.15
C GLN A 36 12.83 15.40 -3.34
N GLN A 37 12.50 16.10 -4.43
CA GLN A 37 11.13 16.55 -4.67
C GLN A 37 10.19 15.38 -4.99
N HIS A 38 10.70 14.33 -5.66
CA HIS A 38 9.94 13.12 -5.96
C HIS A 38 9.62 12.29 -4.70
N GLN A 39 10.54 12.24 -3.74
CA GLN A 39 10.36 11.49 -2.49
C GLN A 39 9.22 12.07 -1.64
N GLN A 40 9.13 13.40 -1.57
CA GLN A 40 8.11 14.09 -0.78
C GLN A 40 6.69 13.88 -1.33
N MET A 41 6.53 13.91 -2.66
CA MET A 41 5.24 13.66 -3.31
C MET A 41 4.78 12.20 -3.12
N THR A 42 5.72 11.26 -3.17
CA THR A 42 5.42 9.84 -2.95
C THR A 42 4.88 9.63 -1.52
N MET A 43 5.54 10.19 -0.50
CA MET A 43 5.11 10.05 0.89
C MET A 43 3.70 10.61 1.13
N GLN A 44 3.38 11.77 0.57
CA GLN A 44 2.05 12.37 0.73
C GLN A 44 0.95 11.46 0.17
N ASN A 45 1.17 10.86 -1.00
CA ASN A 45 0.20 9.93 -1.58
C ASN A 45 0.01 8.66 -0.71
N GLN A 46 1.10 8.16 -0.11
CA GLN A 46 1.03 7.00 0.79
C GLN A 46 0.19 7.30 2.04
N MET A 47 0.37 8.48 2.63
CA MET A 47 -0.41 8.94 3.78
C MET A 47 -1.90 9.01 3.45
N THR A 48 -2.28 9.61 2.32
CA THR A 48 -3.69 9.73 1.91
C THR A 48 -4.36 8.38 1.71
N GLN A 49 -3.71 7.43 1.02
CA GLN A 49 -4.27 6.10 0.79
C GLN A 49 -4.55 5.36 2.11
N MET A 50 -3.65 5.48 3.08
CA MET A 50 -3.81 4.82 4.37
C MET A 50 -4.91 5.43 5.22
N HIS A 51 -5.10 6.76 5.18
CA HIS A 51 -6.25 7.40 5.83
C HIS A 51 -7.57 6.90 5.24
N ALA A 52 -7.65 6.76 3.92
CA ALA A 52 -8.83 6.19 3.28
C ALA A 52 -9.09 4.74 3.72
N MET A 53 -8.04 3.93 3.84
CA MET A 53 -8.16 2.55 4.32
C MET A 53 -8.59 2.47 5.79
N MET A 54 -8.04 3.33 6.66
CA MET A 54 -8.45 3.41 8.07
C MET A 54 -9.91 3.85 8.22
N GLN A 55 -10.37 4.78 7.39
CA GLN A 55 -11.77 5.18 7.38
C GLN A 55 -12.67 4.01 6.96
N ARG A 56 -12.34 3.33 5.85
CA ARG A 56 -13.08 2.14 5.39
C ARG A 56 -13.12 1.04 6.45
N MET A 57 -12.01 0.81 7.14
CA MET A 57 -11.93 -0.14 8.26
C MET A 57 -12.85 0.25 9.42
N SER A 58 -12.91 1.54 9.74
CA SER A 58 -13.78 2.04 10.81
C SER A 58 -15.26 1.87 10.44
N GLU A 59 -15.62 2.10 9.17
CA GLU A 59 -16.96 1.84 8.65
C GLU A 59 -17.32 0.34 8.70
N MET A 60 -16.40 -0.54 8.27
CA MET A 60 -16.58 -2.00 8.37
C MET A 60 -16.77 -2.46 9.81
N MET A 61 -15.96 -1.97 10.76
CA MET A 61 -16.13 -2.29 12.18
C MET A 61 -17.49 -1.84 12.71
N GLY A 62 -17.97 -0.67 12.30
CA GLY A 62 -19.31 -0.20 12.66
C GLY A 62 -20.40 -1.19 12.23
N ARG A 63 -20.34 -1.65 10.97
CA ARG A 63 -21.27 -2.65 10.43
C ARG A 63 -21.13 -4.00 11.13
N LEU A 64 -19.89 -4.45 11.37
CA LEU A 64 -19.59 -5.70 12.08
C LEU A 64 -20.04 -5.70 13.55
N HIS A 65 -20.15 -4.54 14.20
CA HIS A 65 -20.75 -4.44 15.54
C HIS A 65 -22.28 -4.45 15.54
N GLN A 66 -22.90 -3.91 14.49
CA GLN A 66 -24.37 -3.89 14.36
C GLN A 66 -24.94 -5.26 13.99
N LEU A 67 -24.16 -6.06 13.26
CA LEU A 67 -24.62 -7.33 12.71
C LEU A 67 -24.92 -8.39 13.80
N PRO A 68 -24.04 -8.64 14.79
CA PRO A 68 -24.33 -9.53 15.91
C PRO A 68 -25.58 -9.12 16.69
N GLN A 69 -25.82 -7.82 16.87
CA GLN A 69 -27.02 -7.31 17.56
C GLN A 69 -28.28 -7.67 16.78
N THR A 70 -28.25 -7.46 15.45
CA THR A 70 -29.36 -7.80 14.55
C THR A 70 -29.62 -9.30 14.55
N LEU A 71 -28.56 -10.12 14.48
CA LEU A 71 -28.66 -11.58 14.53
C LEU A 71 -29.16 -12.07 15.89
N GLY A 72 -28.74 -11.46 17.00
CA GLY A 72 -29.26 -11.77 18.33
C GLY A 72 -30.77 -11.58 18.41
N HIS A 73 -31.28 -10.45 17.92
CA HIS A 73 -32.73 -10.21 17.86
C HIS A 73 -33.47 -11.22 16.98
N MET A 74 -32.91 -11.62 15.84
CA MET A 74 -33.51 -12.66 14.99
C MET A 74 -33.46 -14.04 15.64
N MET A 75 -32.41 -14.34 16.39
CA MET A 75 -32.26 -15.62 17.09
C MET A 75 -33.37 -15.81 18.13
N ASP A 76 -33.81 -14.74 18.79
CA ASP A 76 -34.93 -14.78 19.74
C ASP A 76 -36.29 -14.98 19.04
N GLN A 77 -36.41 -14.56 17.78
CA GLN A 77 -37.65 -14.67 17.00
C GLN A 77 -37.80 -15.99 16.25
N HIS A 78 -36.72 -16.76 16.10
CA HIS A 78 -36.70 -17.98 15.27
C HIS A 78 -36.35 -19.22 16.10
N GLN A 79 -36.95 -20.36 15.76
CA GLN A 79 -36.69 -21.64 16.42
C GLN A 79 -36.14 -22.69 15.43
N GLY A 80 -35.64 -23.81 15.97
CA GLY A 80 -35.18 -24.93 15.16
C GLY A 80 -33.91 -24.63 14.35
N GLN A 81 -33.86 -25.14 13.11
CA GLN A 81 -32.66 -25.07 12.25
C GLN A 81 -32.24 -23.62 11.92
N MET A 82 -33.19 -22.70 11.82
CA MET A 82 -32.93 -21.27 11.56
C MET A 82 -32.06 -20.65 12.66
N ARG A 83 -32.30 -21.03 13.92
CA ARG A 83 -31.53 -20.54 15.07
C ARG A 83 -30.04 -20.92 14.96
N ASN A 84 -29.74 -22.12 14.48
CA ASN A 84 -28.36 -22.57 14.29
C ASN A 84 -27.65 -21.79 13.18
N GLN A 85 -28.36 -21.47 12.09
CA GLN A 85 -27.81 -20.67 11.00
C GLN A 85 -27.51 -19.24 11.46
N ILE A 86 -28.45 -18.62 12.17
CA ILE A 86 -28.28 -17.27 12.76
C ILE A 86 -27.07 -17.25 13.70
N HIS A 87 -26.95 -18.24 14.59
CA HIS A 87 -25.83 -18.33 15.52
C HIS A 87 -24.47 -18.55 14.80
N MET A 88 -24.45 -19.31 13.71
CA MET A 88 -23.24 -19.47 12.89
C MET A 88 -22.82 -18.15 12.24
N MET A 89 -23.78 -17.41 11.69
CA MET A 89 -23.53 -16.08 11.11
C MET A 89 -23.06 -15.08 12.17
N GLN A 90 -23.58 -15.18 13.39
CA GLN A 90 -23.16 -14.30 14.49
C GLN A 90 -21.68 -14.51 14.79
N ARG A 91 -21.26 -15.77 14.98
CA ARG A 91 -19.84 -16.10 15.21
C ARG A 91 -18.95 -15.67 14.04
N MET A 92 -19.44 -15.81 12.81
CA MET A 92 -18.70 -15.36 11.63
C MET A 92 -18.51 -13.84 11.66
N SER A 93 -19.56 -13.08 11.98
CA SER A 93 -19.46 -11.61 12.11
C SER A 93 -18.52 -11.18 13.24
N GLU A 94 -18.53 -11.88 14.39
CA GLU A 94 -17.60 -11.61 15.49
C GLU A 94 -16.15 -11.89 15.07
N SER A 95 -15.88 -13.02 14.41
CA SER A 95 -14.55 -13.36 13.89
C SER A 95 -14.05 -12.32 12.87
N MET A 96 -14.93 -11.83 12.01
CA MET A 96 -14.59 -10.78 11.05
C MET A 96 -14.31 -9.44 11.75
N GLY A 97 -15.02 -9.14 12.85
CA GLY A 97 -14.74 -8.01 13.72
C GLY A 97 -13.30 -8.02 14.23
N THR A 98 -12.84 -9.16 14.75
CA THR A 98 -11.46 -9.32 15.23
C THR A 98 -10.43 -9.15 14.11
N VAL A 99 -10.70 -9.67 12.91
CA VAL A 99 -9.82 -9.48 11.75
C VAL A 99 -9.72 -8.01 11.38
N ALA A 100 -10.86 -7.31 11.29
CA ALA A 100 -10.90 -5.88 10.98
C ALA A 100 -10.15 -5.05 12.04
N GLU A 101 -10.26 -5.40 13.32
CA GLU A 101 -9.53 -4.75 14.42
C GLU A 101 -8.00 -4.93 14.26
N HIS A 102 -7.54 -6.17 14.06
CA HIS A 102 -6.13 -6.44 13.82
C HIS A 102 -5.58 -5.70 12.60
N MET A 103 -6.36 -5.64 11.52
CA MET A 103 -5.99 -4.88 10.33
C MET A 103 -5.88 -3.39 10.62
N LYS A 104 -6.84 -2.80 11.34
CA LYS A 104 -6.76 -1.40 11.76
C LYS A 104 -5.50 -1.13 12.59
N THR A 105 -5.20 -1.96 13.60
CA THR A 105 -3.98 -1.81 14.40
C THR A 105 -2.71 -1.91 13.54
N ASN A 106 -2.69 -2.82 12.57
CA ASN A 106 -1.55 -2.95 11.66
C ASN A 106 -1.39 -1.73 10.75
N LEU A 107 -2.50 -1.12 10.30
CA LEU A 107 -2.48 0.13 9.53
C LEU A 107 -2.02 1.32 10.38
N GLU A 108 -2.44 1.40 11.64
CA GLU A 108 -1.96 2.43 12.56
C GLU A 108 -0.44 2.32 12.78
N ARG A 109 0.08 1.10 12.93
CA ARG A 109 1.53 0.86 13.02
C ARG A 109 2.24 1.22 11.72
N CYS A 110 1.66 0.86 10.56
CA CYS A 110 2.19 1.27 9.26
C CYS A 110 2.26 2.80 9.14
N ASN A 111 1.23 3.51 9.65
CA ASN A 111 1.21 4.96 9.68
C ASN A 111 2.32 5.56 10.53
N GLN A 112 2.59 4.98 11.69
CA GLN A 112 3.70 5.40 12.55
C GLN A 112 5.04 5.19 11.85
N MET A 113 5.21 4.05 11.17
CA MET A 113 6.43 3.74 10.42
C MET A 113 6.65 4.67 9.22
N LEU A 114 5.58 5.10 8.53
CA LEU A 114 5.68 6.06 7.42
C LEU A 114 6.04 7.49 7.88
N GLN A 115 5.76 7.83 9.14
CA GLN A 115 6.15 9.11 9.74
C GLN A 115 7.59 9.11 10.26
N ASP A 116 8.23 7.93 10.37
CA ASP A 116 9.63 7.81 10.75
C ASP A 116 10.54 8.10 9.54
N GLU A 117 11.16 9.27 9.56
CA GLU A 117 12.04 9.73 8.48
C GLU A 117 13.29 8.85 8.29
N GLU A 118 13.80 8.21 9.35
CA GLU A 118 14.96 7.32 9.24
C GLU A 118 14.60 6.06 8.46
N MET A 119 13.42 5.52 8.70
CA MET A 119 12.91 4.36 7.95
C MET A 119 12.64 4.71 6.49
N MET A 120 12.16 5.92 6.23
CA MET A 120 11.83 6.39 4.89
C MET A 120 13.06 6.75 4.04
N LYS A 121 14.27 6.80 4.61
CA LYS A 121 15.51 6.93 3.83
C LYS A 121 15.90 5.62 3.15
N ASN A 122 15.44 4.47 3.65
CA ASN A 122 15.75 3.17 3.08
C ASN A 122 14.75 2.80 1.97
N ARG A 123 15.25 2.68 0.75
CA ARG A 123 14.46 2.35 -0.45
C ARG A 123 13.79 0.99 -0.38
N ASP A 124 14.46 -0.01 0.19
CA ASP A 124 13.93 -1.37 0.31
C ASP A 124 12.75 -1.39 1.28
N MET A 125 12.84 -0.64 2.38
CA MET A 125 11.73 -0.49 3.33
C MET A 125 10.55 0.26 2.72
N GLN A 126 10.78 1.29 1.92
CA GLN A 126 9.69 1.95 1.18
C GLN A 126 8.95 0.95 0.26
N GLN A 127 9.69 0.09 -0.43
CA GLN A 127 9.11 -0.92 -1.31
C GLN A 127 8.32 -1.98 -0.54
N GLU A 128 8.88 -2.51 0.54
CA GLU A 128 8.21 -3.50 1.39
C GLU A 128 6.97 -2.91 2.07
N MET A 129 6.99 -1.66 2.53
CA MET A 129 5.80 -0.97 3.02
C MET A 129 4.73 -0.82 1.94
N GLY A 130 5.12 -0.54 0.71
CA GLY A 130 4.21 -0.51 -0.43
C GLY A 130 3.52 -1.85 -0.66
N ARG A 131 4.27 -2.96 -0.60
CA ARG A 131 3.74 -4.32 -0.74
C ARG A 131 2.80 -4.67 0.41
N PHE A 132 3.23 -4.40 1.64
CA PHE A 132 2.44 -4.62 2.84
C PHE A 132 1.10 -3.86 2.79
N ARG A 133 1.12 -2.58 2.38
CA ARG A 133 -0.10 -1.81 2.19
C ARG A 133 -1.00 -2.42 1.12
N GLY A 134 -0.44 -2.87 0.00
CA GLY A 134 -1.20 -3.55 -1.05
C GLY A 134 -1.91 -4.80 -0.51
N HIS A 135 -1.22 -5.62 0.28
CA HIS A 135 -1.84 -6.79 0.92
C HIS A 135 -2.93 -6.41 1.93
N MET A 136 -2.75 -5.33 2.67
CA MET A 136 -3.79 -4.84 3.59
C MET A 136 -5.02 -4.33 2.83
N ASP A 137 -4.85 -3.66 1.69
CA ASP A 137 -5.97 -3.24 0.85
C ASP A 137 -6.75 -4.45 0.31
N ASP A 138 -6.04 -5.45 -0.22
CA ASP A 138 -6.66 -6.67 -0.72
C ASP A 138 -7.44 -7.42 0.36
N MET A 139 -6.86 -7.52 1.57
CA MET A 139 -7.54 -8.11 2.71
C MET A 139 -8.76 -7.29 3.14
N ALA A 140 -8.69 -5.96 3.06
CA ALA A 140 -9.78 -5.08 3.44
C ALA A 140 -10.95 -5.26 2.45
N ASN A 141 -10.65 -5.31 1.15
CA ASN A 141 -11.62 -5.58 0.09
C ASN A 141 -12.31 -6.94 0.29
N LYS A 142 -11.53 -8.01 0.52
CA LYS A 142 -12.08 -9.36 0.78
C LYS A 142 -12.95 -9.41 2.05
N THR A 143 -12.56 -8.68 3.08
CA THR A 143 -13.33 -8.59 4.33
C THR A 143 -14.64 -7.86 4.10
N ASP A 144 -14.63 -6.77 3.33
CA ASP A 144 -15.85 -6.04 2.97
C ASP A 144 -16.80 -6.90 2.12
N ASP A 145 -16.27 -7.61 1.12
CA ASP A 145 -17.07 -8.52 0.27
C ASP A 145 -17.74 -9.63 1.09
N ALA A 146 -17.00 -10.23 2.03
CA ALA A 146 -17.52 -11.22 2.95
C ALA A 146 -18.61 -10.61 3.85
N LEU A 147 -18.43 -9.38 4.31
CA LEU A 147 -19.38 -8.68 5.18
C LEU A 147 -20.66 -8.38 4.42
N GLN A 148 -20.56 -7.86 3.20
CA GLN A 148 -21.72 -7.63 2.33
C GLN A 148 -22.49 -8.92 2.04
N SER A 149 -21.78 -10.05 1.87
CA SER A 149 -22.40 -11.36 1.68
C SER A 149 -23.16 -11.80 2.94
N LEU A 150 -22.57 -11.61 4.11
CA LEU A 150 -23.18 -11.92 5.40
C LEU A 150 -24.42 -11.04 5.66
N GLU A 151 -24.36 -9.75 5.34
CA GLU A 151 -25.50 -8.83 5.40
C GLU A 151 -26.63 -9.23 4.45
N LYS A 152 -26.32 -9.69 3.24
CA LYS A 152 -27.34 -10.19 2.29
C LYS A 152 -28.03 -11.44 2.82
N MET A 153 -27.27 -12.41 3.34
CA MET A 153 -27.84 -13.59 3.99
C MET A 153 -28.71 -13.21 5.20
N THR A 154 -28.28 -12.21 5.97
CA THR A 154 -29.01 -11.72 7.15
C THR A 154 -30.36 -11.12 6.74
N LYS A 155 -30.39 -10.35 5.64
CA LYS A 155 -31.62 -9.80 5.08
C LYS A 155 -32.56 -10.89 4.55
N GLN A 156 -32.03 -11.88 3.84
CA GLN A 156 -32.82 -13.01 3.35
C GLN A 156 -33.48 -13.77 4.50
N LEU A 157 -32.74 -14.05 5.59
CA LEU A 157 -33.29 -14.68 6.79
C LEU A 157 -34.38 -13.83 7.46
N ALA A 158 -34.25 -12.50 7.45
CA ALA A 158 -35.26 -11.61 8.00
C ALA A 158 -36.55 -11.59 7.16
N GLU A 159 -36.42 -11.76 5.83
CA GLU A 159 -37.54 -11.82 4.89
C GLU A 159 -38.24 -13.19 4.88
N GLU A 160 -37.53 -14.27 5.19
CA GLU A 160 -38.05 -15.64 5.34
C GLU A 160 -38.92 -15.87 6.60
N LYS A 161 -39.48 -14.79 7.16
CA LYS A 161 -40.33 -14.80 8.34
C LYS A 161 -41.31 -15.98 8.32
N PRO A 162 -41.44 -16.77 9.40
CA PRO A 162 -42.33 -17.91 9.42
C PRO A 162 -43.75 -17.42 9.14
N SER A 163 -44.35 -17.93 8.06
CA SER A 163 -45.80 -17.87 7.87
C SER A 163 -46.43 -18.60 9.05
N ASN A 164 -47.15 -17.87 9.90
CA ASN A 164 -47.96 -18.44 10.99
C ASN A 164 -48.93 -19.50 10.45
#